data_AF-A0A1R3TYT3-F1
#
_entry.id   AF-A0A1R3TYT3-F1
#
_cell.length_a   1.000
_cell.length_b   1.000
_cell.length_c   1.000
_cell.angle_alpha   90.00
_cell.angle_beta   90.00
_cell.angle_gamma   90.00
#
_symmetry.space_group_name_H-M   'P 1'
#
loop_
_entity.id
_entity.type
_entity.pdbx_description
1 polymer ?
#
loop_
_entity_poly.entity_id
_entity_poly.type
_entity_poly.pdbx_seq_one_letter_code
_entity_poly.pdbx_strand_id
1 'polypeptide(L)'
;MESVARHVFRDAAEVAGRLRTAITEKEGNGKVMAKAMAERPEQFGELRGKSGLFGDNVERKAALHYAKVLASHIGYTSEHWERRLGEERKSEQWQREKRDVVEVPGLTPRSAEILDRVDKVSMNERHQLIDELRSTPDGHAALEEAKLVANALQQRFGHSDPRNFAKELELRPELAKQAEQIKSVARAVERTRMAELSHDHTRNSSSPGRRG
;
A
#
# COMPACT_ATOMS: atom_id res chain seq x y z
N MET A 1 17.49 -14.51 16.48
CA MET A 1 17.98 -13.58 17.52
C MET A 1 18.01 -14.21 18.92
N GLU A 2 16.87 -14.62 19.49
CA GLU A 2 16.81 -15.21 20.85
C GLU A 2 17.65 -16.48 21.02
N SER A 3 17.69 -17.34 19.99
CA SER A 3 18.53 -18.55 19.95
C SER A 3 20.04 -18.29 20.05
N VAL A 4 20.51 -17.10 19.65
CA VAL A 4 21.91 -16.68 19.79
C VAL A 4 22.10 -15.93 21.11
N ALA A 5 21.14 -15.08 21.49
CA ALA A 5 21.16 -14.31 22.73
C ALA A 5 21.24 -15.20 23.99
N ARG A 6 20.62 -16.39 23.99
CA ARG A 6 20.71 -17.38 25.10
C ARG A 6 22.11 -17.86 25.44
N HIS A 7 23.05 -17.73 24.50
CA HIS A 7 24.46 -18.07 24.71
C HIS A 7 25.26 -16.89 25.26
N VAL A 8 24.72 -15.67 25.18
CA VAL A 8 25.39 -14.42 25.57
C VAL A 8 24.88 -13.92 26.93
N PHE A 9 23.56 -13.83 27.09
CA PHE A 9 22.90 -13.19 28.22
C PHE A 9 22.24 -14.17 29.17
N ARG A 10 22.11 -13.78 30.43
CA ARG A 10 21.32 -14.52 31.43
C ARG A 10 19.83 -14.37 31.16
N ASP A 11 19.35 -13.17 30.90
CA ASP A 11 17.99 -12.90 30.41
C ASP A 11 18.00 -12.67 28.89
N ALA A 12 17.96 -13.77 28.15
CA ALA A 12 18.02 -13.69 26.69
C ALA A 12 16.72 -13.20 26.05
N ALA A 13 15.58 -13.45 26.69
CA ALA A 13 14.27 -13.08 26.15
C ALA A 13 14.06 -11.57 26.23
N GLU A 14 14.38 -10.94 27.37
CA GLU A 14 14.29 -9.49 27.53
C GLU A 14 15.22 -8.78 26.55
N VAL A 15 16.49 -9.20 26.47
CA VAL A 15 17.47 -8.57 25.58
C VAL A 15 17.10 -8.75 24.11
N ALA A 16 16.65 -9.94 23.70
CA ALA A 16 16.20 -10.17 22.33
C ALA A 16 14.96 -9.34 21.97
N GLY A 17 14.03 -9.13 22.91
CA GLY A 17 12.88 -8.25 22.74
C GLY A 17 13.32 -6.80 22.50
N ARG A 18 14.16 -6.27 23.38
CA ARG A 18 14.69 -4.89 23.27
C ARG A 18 15.48 -4.65 21.99
N LEU A 19 16.31 -5.61 21.58
CA LEU A 19 17.06 -5.53 20.32
C LEU A 19 16.11 -5.49 19.11
N ARG A 20 15.06 -6.32 19.10
CA ARG A 20 14.07 -6.33 18.01
C ARG A 20 13.33 -5.00 17.89
N THR A 21 12.86 -4.45 19.01
CA THR A 21 12.22 -3.13 19.07
C THR A 21 13.17 -2.04 18.57
N ALA A 22 14.43 -2.04 19.04
CA ALA A 22 15.42 -1.05 18.62
C ALA A 22 15.77 -1.10 17.12
N ILE A 23 15.75 -2.30 16.52
CA ILE A 23 15.97 -2.48 15.07
C ILE A 23 14.76 -2.00 14.24
N THR A 24 13.54 -2.16 14.76
CA THR A 24 12.31 -1.93 13.99
C THR A 24 11.69 -0.53 14.17
N GLU A 25 11.77 0.04 15.38
CA GLU A 25 11.05 1.27 15.74
C GLU A 25 11.93 2.52 15.80
N LYS A 26 13.21 2.40 16.16
CA LYS A 26 14.15 3.53 16.12
C LYS A 26 14.77 3.58 14.73
N GLU A 27 15.02 4.79 14.20
CA GLU A 27 15.74 5.04 12.95
C GLU A 27 17.11 4.35 12.97
N GLY A 28 17.11 3.05 12.66
CA GLY A 28 18.06 2.10 13.18
C GLY A 28 19.48 2.51 12.86
N ASN A 29 20.29 2.73 13.88
CA ASN A 29 21.73 2.69 13.71
C ASN A 29 22.21 1.28 14.04
N GLY A 30 21.72 0.31 13.26
CA GLY A 30 22.03 -1.10 13.46
C GLY A 30 23.52 -1.39 13.42
N LYS A 31 24.27 -0.59 12.66
CA LYS A 31 25.73 -0.61 12.61
C LYS A 31 26.38 -0.19 13.93
N VAL A 32 25.90 0.88 14.56
CA VAL A 32 26.36 1.29 15.90
C VAL A 32 25.98 0.26 16.95
N MET A 33 24.77 -0.30 16.88
CA MET A 33 24.34 -1.35 17.80
C MET A 33 25.17 -2.64 17.64
N ALA A 34 25.43 -3.07 16.41
CA ALA A 34 26.29 -4.21 16.14
C ALA A 34 27.70 -4.00 16.69
N LYS A 35 28.28 -2.81 16.47
CA LYS A 35 29.59 -2.44 17.02
C LYS A 35 29.58 -2.50 18.55
N ALA A 36 28.59 -1.87 19.19
CA ALA A 36 28.45 -1.89 20.64
C ALA A 36 28.26 -3.31 21.19
N MET A 37 27.50 -4.18 20.52
CA MET A 37 27.34 -5.59 20.90
C MET A 37 28.65 -6.37 20.79
N ALA A 38 29.49 -6.09 19.79
CA ALA A 38 30.77 -6.75 19.63
C ALA A 38 31.83 -6.28 20.64
N GLU A 39 31.81 -5.00 21.01
CA GLU A 39 32.83 -4.36 21.85
C GLU A 39 32.46 -4.37 23.34
N ARG A 40 31.19 -4.20 23.68
CA ARG A 40 30.67 -4.02 25.05
C ARG A 40 29.29 -4.67 25.23
N PRO A 41 29.16 -6.00 25.05
CA PRO A 41 27.88 -6.68 25.13
C PRO A 41 27.18 -6.54 26.49
N GLU A 42 27.92 -6.29 27.57
CA GLU A 42 27.39 -6.03 28.91
C GLU A 42 26.48 -4.78 29.00
N GLN A 43 26.57 -3.86 28.04
CA GLN A 43 25.66 -2.72 27.95
C GLN A 43 24.22 -3.13 27.59
N PHE A 44 24.07 -4.32 26.99
CA PHE A 44 22.78 -4.82 26.55
C PHE A 44 22.12 -5.73 27.58
N GLY A 45 22.89 -6.31 28.50
CA GLY A 45 22.38 -7.16 29.57
C GLY A 45 23.48 -7.93 30.30
N GLU A 46 23.11 -8.62 31.38
CA GLU A 46 24.06 -9.40 32.16
C GLU A 46 24.56 -10.62 31.37
N LEU A 47 25.89 -10.71 31.19
CA LEU A 47 26.52 -11.80 30.47
C LEU A 47 26.55 -13.10 31.27
N ARG A 48 26.50 -14.23 30.56
CA ARG A 48 26.75 -15.55 31.13
C ARG A 48 28.19 -15.71 31.60
N GLY A 49 28.40 -16.67 32.51
CA GLY A 49 29.70 -16.90 33.12
C GLY A 49 30.15 -15.82 34.10
N LYS A 50 31.36 -16.00 34.62
CA LYS A 50 31.98 -15.15 35.64
C LYS A 50 33.24 -14.50 35.08
N SER A 51 33.45 -13.24 35.45
CA SER A 51 34.67 -12.48 35.23
C SER A 51 35.17 -11.99 36.60
N GLY A 52 36.48 -11.97 36.82
CA GLY A 52 37.08 -11.58 38.09
C GLY A 52 38.59 -11.39 38.01
N LEU A 53 39.27 -11.29 39.15
CA LEU A 53 40.71 -10.99 39.25
C LEU A 53 41.62 -11.98 38.48
N PHE A 54 41.16 -13.21 38.26
CA PHE A 54 41.88 -14.24 37.51
C PHE A 54 41.40 -14.38 36.05
N GLY A 55 40.64 -13.39 35.56
CA GLY A 55 40.09 -13.35 34.20
C GLY A 55 38.77 -14.09 34.05
N ASP A 56 38.41 -14.36 32.79
CA ASP A 56 37.13 -14.93 32.40
C ASP A 56 37.13 -16.45 32.46
N ASN A 57 36.05 -17.02 33.04
CA ASN A 57 35.81 -18.46 32.97
C ASN A 57 35.38 -18.89 31.55
N VAL A 58 35.35 -20.21 31.30
CA VAL A 58 35.03 -20.77 29.97
C VAL A 58 33.65 -20.30 29.48
N GLU A 59 32.64 -20.26 30.35
CA GLU A 59 31.30 -19.79 30.01
C GLU A 59 31.30 -18.31 29.60
N ARG A 60 32.07 -17.46 30.29
CA ARG A 60 32.20 -16.03 29.95
C ARG A 60 32.92 -15.84 28.61
N LYS A 61 33.98 -16.60 28.36
CA LYS A 61 34.69 -16.59 27.05
C LYS A 61 33.76 -17.00 25.91
N ALA A 62 32.94 -18.03 26.12
CA ALA A 62 31.94 -18.46 25.16
C ALA A 62 30.88 -17.36 24.93
N ALA A 63 30.38 -16.73 25.99
CA ALA A 63 29.41 -15.63 25.88
C ALA A 63 29.95 -14.46 25.04
N LEU A 64 31.21 -14.07 25.25
CA LEU A 64 31.87 -13.03 24.45
C LEU A 64 32.07 -13.45 22.98
N HIS A 65 32.33 -14.72 22.71
CA HIS A 65 32.40 -15.23 21.34
C HIS A 65 31.03 -15.14 20.65
N TYR A 66 29.97 -15.61 21.30
CA TYR A 66 28.61 -15.53 20.77
C TYR A 66 28.09 -14.09 20.67
N ALA A 67 28.59 -13.15 21.47
CA ALA A 67 28.29 -11.73 21.33
C ALA A 67 28.73 -11.18 19.96
N LYS A 68 29.89 -11.61 19.45
CA LYS A 68 30.35 -11.25 18.10
C LYS A 68 29.44 -11.82 17.01
N VAL A 69 28.95 -13.05 17.19
CA VAL A 69 27.97 -13.67 16.28
C VAL A 69 26.65 -12.90 16.31
N LEU A 70 26.18 -12.52 17.50
CA LEU A 70 24.97 -11.72 17.68
C LEU A 70 25.12 -10.33 17.06
N ALA A 71 26.27 -9.69 17.19
CA ALA A 71 26.59 -8.41 16.55
C ALA A 71 26.47 -8.49 15.02
N SER A 72 27.04 -9.52 14.39
CA SER A 72 26.89 -9.73 12.94
C SER A 72 25.43 -9.91 12.54
N HIS A 73 24.64 -10.66 13.33
CA HIS A 73 23.22 -10.83 13.08
C HIS A 73 22.43 -9.52 13.21
N ILE A 74 22.74 -8.68 14.21
CA ILE A 74 22.15 -7.34 14.36
C ILE A 74 22.46 -6.47 13.13
N GLY A 75 23.72 -6.45 12.69
CA GLY A 75 24.12 -5.67 11.51
C GLY A 75 23.35 -6.08 10.26
N TYR A 76 23.31 -7.38 9.96
CA TYR A 76 22.60 -7.92 8.79
C TYR A 76 21.09 -7.66 8.83
N THR A 77 20.45 -7.91 9.98
CA THR A 77 18.99 -7.73 10.12
C THR A 77 18.58 -6.27 10.04
N SER A 78 19.41 -5.36 10.56
CA SER A 78 19.16 -3.92 10.47
C SER A 78 19.31 -3.40 9.05
N GLU A 79 20.37 -3.78 8.33
CA GLU A 79 20.57 -3.39 6.93
C GLU A 79 19.42 -3.87 6.04
N HIS A 80 18.97 -5.11 6.25
CA HIS A 80 17.83 -5.65 5.54
C HIS A 80 16.54 -4.86 5.82
N TRP A 81 16.28 -4.50 7.08
CA TRP A 81 15.14 -3.69 7.48
C TRP A 81 15.19 -2.27 6.89
N GLU A 82 16.33 -1.60 6.99
CA GLU A 82 16.55 -0.25 6.45
C GLU A 82 16.33 -0.21 4.93
N ARG A 83 16.83 -1.22 4.20
CA ARG A 83 16.60 -1.33 2.75
C ARG A 83 15.11 -1.48 2.43
N ARG A 84 14.42 -2.41 3.11
CA ARG A 84 12.99 -2.66 2.91
C ARG A 84 12.15 -1.42 3.23
N LEU A 85 12.43 -0.76 4.34
CA LEU A 85 11.76 0.48 4.73
C LEU A 85 12.06 1.61 3.75
N GLY A 86 13.29 1.69 3.24
CA GLY A 86 13.68 2.64 2.20
C GLY A 86 12.95 2.39 0.86
N GLU A 87 12.80 1.14 0.45
CA GLU A 87 12.00 0.74 -0.72
C GLU A 87 10.53 1.14 -0.55
N GLU A 88 9.94 0.88 0.63
CA GLU A 88 8.56 1.22 0.95
C GLU A 88 8.35 2.74 0.98
N ARG A 89 9.25 3.50 1.62
CA ARG A 89 9.22 4.98 1.61
C ARG A 89 9.35 5.55 0.20
N LYS A 90 10.27 5.03 -0.62
CA LYS A 90 10.40 5.47 -2.03
C LYS A 90 9.16 5.15 -2.84
N SER A 91 8.57 3.98 -2.62
CA SER A 91 7.32 3.61 -3.28
C SER A 91 6.20 4.56 -2.87
N GLU A 92 6.02 4.78 -1.57
CA GLU A 92 5.01 5.68 -1.03
C GLU A 92 5.20 7.13 -1.52
N GLN A 93 6.42 7.64 -1.48
CA GLN A 93 6.78 8.94 -2.03
C GLN A 93 6.46 9.04 -3.52
N TRP A 94 6.81 8.03 -4.32
CA TRP A 94 6.46 7.98 -5.74
C TRP A 94 4.95 8.00 -5.95
N GLN A 95 4.18 7.25 -5.15
CA GLN A 95 2.72 7.26 -5.23
C GLN A 95 2.19 8.66 -4.94
N ARG A 96 2.70 9.35 -3.91
CA ARG A 96 2.33 10.74 -3.62
C ARG A 96 2.66 11.67 -4.79
N GLU A 97 3.91 11.67 -5.23
CA GLU A 97 4.39 12.57 -6.29
C GLU A 97 3.68 12.37 -7.63
N LYS A 98 3.27 11.14 -7.95
CA LYS A 98 2.65 10.82 -9.25
C LYS A 98 1.14 10.77 -9.22
N ARG A 99 0.52 10.34 -8.11
CA ARG A 99 -0.93 10.12 -8.05
C ARG A 99 -1.66 11.21 -7.28
N ASP A 100 -1.09 11.75 -6.21
CA ASP A 100 -1.79 12.76 -5.41
C ASP A 100 -1.94 14.09 -6.16
N VAL A 101 -1.05 14.34 -7.13
CA VAL A 101 -1.12 15.49 -8.05
C VAL A 101 -2.21 15.35 -9.12
N VAL A 102 -2.79 14.16 -9.30
CA VAL A 102 -3.84 13.94 -10.30
C VAL A 102 -5.14 14.53 -9.79
N GLU A 103 -5.59 15.61 -10.40
CA GLU A 103 -6.93 16.13 -10.17
C GLU A 103 -7.98 15.19 -10.76
N VAL A 104 -9.06 14.94 -10.01
CA VAL A 104 -10.21 14.19 -10.51
C VAL A 104 -11.28 15.23 -10.86
N PRO A 105 -11.56 15.47 -12.15
CA PRO A 105 -12.60 16.41 -12.53
C PRO A 105 -13.96 15.88 -12.08
N GLY A 106 -14.85 16.79 -11.70
CA GLY A 106 -16.27 16.47 -11.56
C GLY A 106 -16.92 16.33 -12.92
N LEU A 107 -18.11 15.72 -12.96
CA LEU A 107 -18.99 15.79 -14.13
C LEU A 107 -19.62 17.18 -14.21
N THR A 108 -19.83 17.69 -15.42
CA THR A 108 -20.70 18.83 -15.68
C THR A 108 -22.12 18.51 -15.19
N PRO A 109 -22.91 19.52 -14.76
CA PRO A 109 -24.28 19.28 -14.30
C PRO A 109 -25.12 18.52 -15.33
N ARG A 110 -24.95 18.86 -16.62
CA ARG A 110 -25.66 18.22 -17.73
C ARG A 110 -25.28 16.74 -17.87
N SER A 111 -23.99 16.41 -17.87
CA SER A 111 -23.55 15.01 -17.93
C SER A 111 -23.96 14.23 -16.70
N ALA A 112 -23.91 14.83 -15.50
CA ALA A 112 -24.38 14.21 -14.28
C ALA A 112 -25.87 13.83 -14.36
N GLU A 113 -26.73 14.73 -14.84
CA GLU A 113 -28.16 14.45 -15.07
C GLU A 113 -28.39 13.32 -16.09
N ILE A 114 -27.63 13.34 -17.19
CA ILE A 114 -27.74 12.32 -18.25
C ILE A 114 -27.33 10.95 -17.72
N LEU A 115 -26.20 10.86 -17.01
CA LEU A 115 -25.66 9.59 -16.51
C LEU A 115 -26.43 9.05 -15.30
N ASP A 116 -27.08 9.91 -14.52
CA ASP A 116 -27.98 9.50 -13.43
C ASP A 116 -29.15 8.64 -13.94
N ARG A 117 -29.59 8.84 -15.19
CA ARG A 117 -30.57 7.95 -15.84
C ARG A 117 -30.10 6.50 -15.90
N VAL A 118 -28.80 6.26 -16.10
CA VAL A 118 -28.24 4.90 -16.21
C VAL A 118 -28.38 4.13 -14.91
N ASP A 119 -28.34 4.80 -13.75
CA ASP A 119 -28.55 4.17 -12.44
C ASP A 119 -30.02 3.82 -12.20
N LYS A 120 -30.94 4.61 -12.76
CA LYS A 120 -32.38 4.50 -12.52
C LYS A 120 -33.08 3.46 -13.39
N VAL A 121 -32.47 3.04 -14.50
CA VAL A 121 -33.06 2.06 -15.42
C VAL A 121 -32.66 0.62 -15.08
N SER A 122 -33.56 -0.33 -15.41
CA SER A 122 -33.30 -1.75 -15.22
C SER A 122 -32.18 -2.25 -16.14
N MET A 123 -31.58 -3.40 -15.82
CA MET A 123 -30.46 -3.95 -16.61
C MET A 123 -30.83 -4.22 -18.08
N ASN A 124 -32.09 -4.59 -18.33
CA ASN A 124 -32.58 -4.84 -19.68
C ASN A 124 -32.70 -3.54 -20.49
N GLU A 125 -33.07 -2.43 -19.85
CA GLU A 125 -33.26 -1.12 -20.49
C GLU A 125 -31.94 -0.35 -20.65
N ARG A 126 -30.90 -0.68 -19.87
CA ARG A 126 -29.59 -0.02 -19.98
C ARG A 126 -28.98 -0.10 -21.37
N HIS A 127 -29.17 -1.21 -22.08
CA HIS A 127 -28.64 -1.39 -23.42
C HIS A 127 -29.24 -0.38 -24.40
N GLN A 128 -30.57 -0.23 -24.38
CA GLN A 128 -31.30 0.74 -25.21
C GLN A 128 -30.92 2.17 -24.84
N LEU A 129 -30.75 2.45 -23.53
CA LEU A 129 -30.30 3.74 -23.05
C LEU A 129 -28.89 4.08 -23.55
N ILE A 130 -27.94 3.14 -23.52
CA ILE A 130 -26.59 3.37 -24.06
C ILE A 130 -26.63 3.68 -25.57
N ASP A 131 -27.47 2.98 -26.34
CA ASP A 131 -27.66 3.28 -27.76
C ASP A 131 -28.24 4.70 -27.98
N GLU A 132 -29.23 5.11 -27.17
CA GLU A 132 -29.79 6.47 -27.20
C GLU A 132 -28.72 7.52 -26.88
N LEU A 133 -27.92 7.30 -25.83
CA LEU A 133 -26.85 8.21 -25.43
C LEU A 133 -25.80 8.35 -26.53
N ARG A 134 -25.40 7.25 -27.17
CA ARG A 134 -24.45 7.26 -28.29
C ARG A 134 -25.01 7.95 -29.54
N SER A 135 -26.33 8.07 -29.66
CA SER A 135 -27.00 8.67 -30.81
C SER A 135 -27.28 10.16 -30.69
N THR A 136 -27.02 10.76 -29.51
CA THR A 136 -27.24 12.20 -29.27
C THR A 136 -25.91 12.91 -28.97
N PRO A 137 -25.72 14.17 -29.41
CA PRO A 137 -24.50 14.93 -29.10
C PRO A 137 -24.26 15.07 -27.60
N ASP A 138 -25.30 15.40 -26.83
CA ASP A 138 -25.24 15.53 -25.37
C ASP A 138 -24.89 14.19 -24.69
N GLY A 139 -25.48 13.09 -25.13
CA GLY A 139 -25.20 11.76 -24.57
C GLY A 139 -23.78 11.32 -24.87
N HIS A 140 -23.28 11.57 -26.10
CA HIS A 140 -21.90 11.28 -26.47
C HIS A 140 -20.91 12.08 -25.62
N ALA A 141 -21.16 13.37 -25.43
CA ALA A 141 -20.35 14.22 -24.56
C ALA A 141 -20.33 13.71 -23.11
N ALA A 142 -21.47 13.27 -22.58
CA ALA A 142 -21.56 12.72 -21.23
C ALA A 142 -20.78 11.41 -21.07
N LEU A 143 -20.80 10.53 -22.08
CA LEU A 143 -20.01 9.28 -22.08
C LEU A 143 -18.50 9.57 -22.13
N GLU A 144 -18.06 10.50 -22.97
CA GLU A 144 -16.64 10.88 -23.04
C GLU A 144 -16.17 11.56 -21.75
N GLU A 145 -16.99 12.41 -21.14
CA GLU A 145 -16.69 13.00 -19.84
C GLU A 145 -16.57 11.92 -18.75
N ALA A 146 -17.46 10.93 -18.74
CA ALA A 146 -17.36 9.79 -17.83
C ALA A 146 -16.05 9.01 -18.02
N LYS A 147 -15.60 8.79 -19.25
CA LYS A 147 -14.31 8.13 -19.53
C LYS A 147 -13.12 8.94 -19.02
N LEU A 148 -13.13 10.27 -19.20
CA LEU A 148 -12.09 11.15 -18.67
C LEU A 148 -12.02 11.07 -17.14
N VAL A 149 -13.16 11.12 -16.47
CA VAL A 149 -13.24 10.99 -15.01
C VAL A 149 -12.79 9.60 -14.56
N ALA A 150 -13.22 8.53 -15.23
CA ALA A 150 -12.78 7.16 -14.94
C ALA A 150 -11.26 7.02 -15.02
N ASN A 151 -10.64 7.62 -16.05
CA ASN A 151 -9.20 7.60 -16.24
C ASN A 151 -8.47 8.39 -15.15
N ALA A 152 -8.99 9.56 -14.76
CA ALA A 152 -8.42 10.34 -13.66
C ALA A 152 -8.52 9.59 -12.32
N LEU A 153 -9.64 8.93 -12.04
CA LEU A 153 -9.81 8.06 -10.87
C LEU A 153 -8.82 6.88 -10.91
N GLN A 154 -8.69 6.21 -12.06
CA GLN A 154 -7.75 5.12 -12.26
C GLN A 154 -6.29 5.56 -12.04
N GLN A 155 -5.91 6.75 -12.50
CA GLN A 155 -4.58 7.30 -12.29
C GLN A 155 -4.36 7.70 -10.82
N ARG A 156 -5.33 8.35 -10.19
CA ARG A 156 -5.22 8.82 -8.81
C ARG A 156 -5.30 7.71 -7.77
N PHE A 157 -6.22 6.77 -7.94
CA PHE A 157 -6.55 5.73 -6.97
C PHE A 157 -6.11 4.32 -7.40
N GLY A 158 -5.51 4.19 -8.58
CA GLY A 158 -5.18 2.89 -9.18
C GLY A 158 -6.40 2.09 -9.63
N HIS A 159 -7.62 2.63 -9.44
CA HIS A 159 -8.90 1.97 -9.68
C HIS A 159 -9.96 3.04 -10.01
N SER A 160 -10.85 2.78 -10.98
CA SER A 160 -12.01 3.65 -11.26
C SER A 160 -13.23 3.35 -10.37
N ASP A 161 -13.32 2.11 -9.85
CA ASP A 161 -14.44 1.67 -9.02
C ASP A 161 -14.30 2.16 -7.56
N PRO A 162 -15.27 2.94 -7.04
CA PRO A 162 -15.21 3.49 -5.69
C PRO A 162 -15.16 2.44 -4.58
N ARG A 163 -15.60 1.20 -4.83
CA ARG A 163 -15.47 0.10 -3.85
C ARG A 163 -14.02 -0.23 -3.51
N ASN A 164 -13.10 0.05 -4.45
CA ASN A 164 -11.68 -0.28 -4.30
C ASN A 164 -10.86 0.86 -3.66
N PHE A 165 -11.36 2.09 -3.64
CA PHE A 165 -10.65 3.24 -3.06
C PHE A 165 -11.41 4.03 -1.99
N ALA A 166 -12.63 3.62 -1.63
CA ALA A 166 -13.42 4.29 -0.58
C ALA A 166 -12.68 4.36 0.78
N LYS A 167 -11.96 3.30 1.17
CA LYS A 167 -11.13 3.28 2.38
C LYS A 167 -9.93 4.22 2.27
N GLU A 168 -9.33 4.33 1.09
CA GLU A 168 -8.21 5.24 0.84
C GLU A 168 -8.67 6.71 0.98
N LEU A 169 -9.90 7.04 0.56
CA LEU A 169 -10.50 8.36 0.77
C LEU A 169 -10.73 8.69 2.25
N GLU A 170 -11.13 7.71 3.07
CA GLU A 170 -11.35 7.90 4.51
C GLU A 170 -10.05 8.18 5.28
N LEU A 171 -8.93 7.64 4.79
CA LEU A 171 -7.60 7.83 5.36
C LEU A 171 -6.93 9.15 4.93
N ARG A 172 -7.58 9.95 4.08
CA ARG A 172 -7.06 11.18 3.46
C ARG A 172 -7.87 12.40 3.92
N PRO A 173 -7.52 13.03 5.05
CA PRO A 173 -8.27 14.17 5.61
C PRO A 173 -8.40 15.34 4.64
N GLU A 174 -7.41 15.53 3.76
CA GLU A 174 -7.39 16.57 2.74
C GLU A 174 -8.51 16.41 1.69
N LEU A 175 -8.99 15.18 1.48
CA LEU A 175 -10.10 14.88 0.56
C LEU A 175 -11.44 14.73 1.26
N ALA A 176 -11.50 14.81 2.59
CA ALA A 176 -12.71 14.55 3.36
C ALA A 176 -13.91 15.41 2.90
N LYS A 177 -13.67 16.67 2.54
CA LYS A 177 -14.72 17.59 2.05
C LYS A 177 -15.29 17.20 0.68
N GLN A 178 -14.51 16.51 -0.14
CA GLN A 178 -14.86 16.11 -1.51
C GLN A 178 -15.15 14.61 -1.62
N ALA A 179 -14.90 13.82 -0.58
CA ALA A 179 -14.94 12.36 -0.62
C ALA A 179 -16.31 11.83 -1.07
N GLU A 180 -17.41 12.39 -0.57
CA GLU A 180 -18.75 11.97 -0.98
C GLU A 180 -19.08 12.36 -2.42
N GLN A 181 -18.61 13.53 -2.87
CA GLN A 181 -18.75 13.94 -4.27
C GLN A 181 -17.96 13.01 -5.19
N ILE A 182 -16.70 12.70 -4.85
CA ILE A 182 -15.84 11.77 -5.61
C ILE A 182 -16.50 10.39 -5.67
N LYS A 183 -16.99 9.86 -4.54
CA LYS A 183 -17.71 8.57 -4.50
C LYS A 183 -18.97 8.58 -5.37
N SER A 184 -19.76 9.65 -5.31
CA SER A 184 -20.99 9.78 -6.10
C SER A 184 -20.70 9.81 -7.60
N VAL A 185 -19.75 10.64 -8.02
CA VAL A 185 -19.31 10.74 -9.41
C VAL A 185 -18.73 9.40 -9.88
N ALA A 186 -17.84 8.78 -9.10
CA ALA A 186 -17.25 7.49 -9.44
C ALA A 186 -18.29 6.37 -9.59
N ARG A 187 -19.35 6.37 -8.77
CA ARG A 187 -20.46 5.41 -8.91
C ARG A 187 -21.22 5.59 -10.22
N ALA A 188 -21.55 6.84 -10.59
CA ALA A 188 -22.24 7.13 -11.83
C ALA A 188 -21.37 6.72 -13.04
N VAL A 189 -20.10 7.09 -13.02
CA VAL A 189 -19.10 6.76 -14.05
C VAL A 189 -18.93 5.25 -14.20
N GLU A 190 -18.72 4.51 -13.10
CA GLU A 190 -18.48 3.07 -13.16
C GLU A 190 -19.71 2.31 -13.67
N ARG A 191 -20.92 2.72 -13.28
CA ARG A 191 -22.15 2.08 -13.78
C ARG A 191 -22.37 2.31 -15.27
N THR A 192 -22.10 3.52 -15.75
CA THR A 192 -22.13 3.84 -17.18
C THR A 192 -21.10 3.01 -17.94
N ARG A 193 -19.86 2.94 -17.43
CA ARG A 193 -18.80 2.12 -18.03
C ARG A 193 -19.19 0.64 -18.11
N MET A 194 -19.76 0.08 -17.04
CA MET A 194 -20.22 -1.30 -17.02
C MET A 194 -21.40 -1.54 -17.98
N ALA A 195 -22.30 -0.56 -18.14
CA ALA A 195 -23.38 -0.63 -19.12
C ALA A 195 -22.84 -0.61 -20.56
N GLU A 196 -21.87 0.25 -20.88
CA GLU A 196 -21.19 0.25 -22.18
C GLU A 196 -20.48 -1.08 -22.46
N LEU A 197 -19.71 -1.60 -21.50
CA LEU A 197 -19.00 -2.87 -21.66
C LEU A 197 -19.94 -4.06 -21.85
N SER A 198 -21.04 -4.11 -21.09
CA SER A 198 -22.08 -5.13 -21.28
C SER A 198 -22.71 -5.01 -22.66
N HIS A 199 -23.01 -3.79 -23.11
CA HIS A 199 -23.59 -3.54 -24.42
C HIS A 199 -22.67 -3.98 -25.55
N ASP A 200 -21.39 -3.59 -25.50
CA ASP A 200 -20.42 -3.96 -26.51
C ASP A 200 -20.17 -5.48 -26.53
N HIS A 201 -20.16 -6.12 -25.36
CA HIS A 201 -20.06 -7.58 -25.28
C HIS A 201 -21.27 -8.27 -25.92
N THR A 202 -22.50 -7.86 -25.60
CA THR A 202 -23.73 -8.43 -26.18
C THR A 202 -23.83 -8.20 -27.69
N ARG A 203 -23.43 -7.02 -28.19
CA ARG A 203 -23.35 -6.75 -29.64
C ARG A 203 -22.33 -7.65 -30.32
N ASN A 204 -21.14 -7.80 -29.74
CA ASN A 204 -20.08 -8.63 -30.32
C ASN A 204 -20.43 -10.11 -30.29
N SER A 205 -21.11 -10.61 -29.25
CA SER A 205 -21.59 -12.00 -29.19
C SER A 205 -22.77 -12.27 -30.13
N SER A 206 -23.54 -11.24 -30.49
CA SER A 206 -24.71 -11.34 -31.39
C SER A 206 -24.39 -11.15 -32.86
N SER A 207 -23.12 -10.92 -33.22
CA SER A 207 -22.63 -10.82 -34.59
C SER A 207 -21.88 -12.09 -34.98
N PRO A 208 -22.55 -13.22 -35.29
CA PRO A 208 -21.87 -14.38 -35.85
C PRO A 208 -21.39 -14.00 -37.25
N GLY A 209 -20.08 -14.11 -37.46
CA GLY A 209 -19.43 -13.70 -38.68
C GLY A 209 -20.14 -14.20 -39.94
N ARG A 210 -20.42 -13.25 -40.84
CA ARG A 210 -20.41 -13.49 -42.29
C ARG A 210 -19.02 -14.05 -42.64
N ARG A 211 -18.89 -15.37 -42.67
CA ARG A 211 -17.85 -16.02 -43.48
C ARG A 211 -18.43 -16.14 -44.88
N GLY A 212 -17.98 -15.24 -45.76
CA GLY A 212 -17.95 -15.49 -47.20
C GLY A 212 -16.80 -16.44 -47.54
#